data_AF-A0A139MDT0-F1
#
_entry.id   AF-A0A139MDT0-F1
#
_cell.length_a   1.000
_cell.length_b   1.000
_cell.length_c   1.000
_cell.angle_alpha   90.00
_cell.angle_beta   90.00
_cell.angle_gamma   90.00
#
_symmetry.space_group_name_H-M   'P 1'
#
loop_
_entity.id
_entity.type
_entity.pdbx_description
1 polymer ?
#
loop_
_entity_poly.entity_id
_entity_poly.type
_entity_poly.pdbx_seq_one_letter_code
_entity_poly.pdbx_strand_id
1 'polypeptide(L)'
;MNKLEKAISQNPNAKPYYRKIILDLLVQLTTAKYRSLTAFKKSGEELTQVQKEKLRAYTDSVVCMLQAGLAFHEIKEFLKKSNARA
;
A
#
# COMPACT_ATOMS: atom_id res chain seq x y z
N MET A 1 -10.75 -0.45 5.24
CA MET A 1 -9.54 -1.26 5.50
C MET A 1 -9.72 -2.75 5.13
N ASN A 2 -10.93 -3.33 5.22
CA ASN A 2 -11.18 -4.77 4.96
C ASN A 2 -10.83 -5.31 3.56
N LYS A 3 -10.89 -4.50 2.49
CA LYS A 3 -10.69 -5.01 1.12
C LYS A 3 -9.25 -5.45 0.85
N LEU A 4 -8.27 -4.63 1.28
CA LEU A 4 -6.85 -4.95 1.12
C LEU A 4 -6.45 -6.17 1.94
N GLU A 5 -6.92 -6.25 3.19
CA GLU A 5 -6.62 -7.40 4.06
C GLU A 5 -7.24 -8.68 3.52
N LYS A 6 -8.49 -8.61 3.03
CA LYS A 6 -9.14 -9.74 2.37
C LYS A 6 -8.38 -10.17 1.12
N ALA A 7 -7.98 -9.24 0.26
CA ALA A 7 -7.23 -9.54 -0.96
C ALA A 7 -5.85 -10.16 -0.67
N ILE A 8 -5.17 -9.70 0.39
CA ILE A 8 -3.90 -10.29 0.82
C ILE A 8 -4.14 -11.71 1.35
N SER A 9 -5.13 -11.93 2.22
CA SER A 9 -5.41 -13.26 2.79
C SER A 9 -5.89 -14.28 1.76
N GLN A 10 -6.52 -13.82 0.67
CA GLN A 10 -6.97 -14.67 -0.43
C GLN A 10 -5.86 -15.03 -1.43
N ASN A 11 -4.71 -14.36 -1.38
CA ASN A 11 -3.59 -14.67 -2.25
C ASN A 11 -2.81 -15.89 -1.68
N PRO A 12 -2.73 -17.02 -2.40
CA PRO A 12 -2.04 -18.23 -1.93
C PRO A 12 -0.54 -18.02 -1.70
N ASN A 13 0.04 -16.96 -2.28
CA ASN A 13 1.44 -16.60 -2.12
C ASN A 13 1.68 -15.59 -0.99
N ALA A 14 0.66 -15.21 -0.22
CA ALA A 14 0.78 -14.17 0.80
C ALA A 14 1.61 -14.64 1.99
N LYS A 15 2.72 -13.94 2.22
CA LYS A 15 3.55 -14.12 3.41
C LYS A 15 3.17 -13.10 4.50
N PRO A 16 3.32 -13.43 5.79
CA PRO A 16 2.89 -12.55 6.89
C PRO A 16 3.52 -11.15 6.85
N TYR A 17 4.74 -11.02 6.29
CA TYR A 17 5.42 -9.74 6.15
C TYR A 17 4.99 -8.89 4.94
N TYR A 18 4.28 -9.45 3.96
CA TYR A 18 3.83 -8.72 2.77
C TYR A 18 2.87 -7.59 3.11
N ARG A 19 1.94 -7.86 4.04
CA ARG A 19 1.01 -6.85 4.55
C ARG A 19 1.74 -5.62 5.07
N LYS A 20 2.78 -5.82 5.89
CA LYS A 20 3.57 -4.73 6.44
C LYS A 20 4.25 -3.92 5.34
N ILE A 21 4.87 -4.59 4.37
CA ILE A 21 5.60 -3.91 3.28
C ILE A 21 4.65 -3.12 2.37
N ILE A 22 3.49 -3.69 2.00
CA ILE A 22 2.49 -2.98 1.19
C ILE A 22 2.01 -1.72 1.92
N LEU A 23 1.67 -1.85 3.21
CA LEU A 23 1.22 -0.71 4.01
C LEU A 23 2.29 0.38 4.13
N ASP A 24 3.55 0.01 4.34
CA ASP A 24 4.67 0.96 4.37
C ASP A 24 4.84 1.70 3.04
N LEU A 25 4.78 0.98 1.92
CA LEU A 25 4.89 1.56 0.58
C LEU A 25 3.71 2.49 0.26
N LEU A 26 2.48 2.11 0.65
CA LEU A 26 1.31 2.97 0.50
C LEU A 26 1.43 4.26 1.31
N VAL A 27 2.03 4.21 2.50
CA VAL A 27 2.27 5.41 3.32
C VAL A 27 3.35 6.29 2.69
N GLN A 28 4.43 5.70 2.16
CA GLN A 28 5.46 6.44 1.43
C GLN A 28 4.86 7.17 0.23
N LEU A 29 4.06 6.48 -0.58
CA LEU A 29 3.40 7.03 -1.78
C LEU A 29 2.42 8.17 -1.50
N THR A 30 1.73 8.08 -0.37
CA THR A 30 0.64 9.02 -0.07
C THR A 30 1.13 10.23 0.70
N THR A 31 2.13 10.07 1.55
CA THR A 31 2.63 11.15 2.41
C THR A 31 3.92 11.79 1.91
N ALA A 32 4.75 11.07 1.13
CA ALA A 32 6.13 11.41 0.72
C ALA A 32 7.12 11.74 1.87
N LYS A 33 6.61 11.92 3.09
CA LYS A 33 7.31 12.31 4.32
C LYS A 33 7.65 11.09 5.19
N TYR A 34 6.77 10.08 5.22
CA TYR A 34 6.92 8.94 6.12
C TYR A 34 7.39 7.69 5.42
N ARG A 35 8.43 7.07 5.98
CA ARG A 35 8.94 5.77 5.50
C ARG A 35 8.08 4.58 5.89
N SER A 36 7.23 4.71 6.91
CA SER A 36 6.44 3.58 7.42
C SER A 36 5.12 3.99 8.02
N LEU A 37 4.17 3.05 8.07
CA LEU A 37 2.89 3.27 8.75
C LEU A 37 3.07 3.58 10.23
N THR A 38 4.05 2.96 10.89
CA THR A 38 4.37 3.23 12.28
C THR A 38 4.88 4.66 12.48
N ALA A 39 5.75 5.15 11.60
CA ALA A 39 6.26 6.52 11.67
C ALA A 39 5.13 7.55 11.46
N PHE A 40 4.25 7.31 10.48
CA PHE A 40 3.08 8.14 10.25
C PHE A 40 2.17 8.19 11.48
N LYS A 41 1.81 7.02 12.04
CA LYS A 41 0.97 6.94 13.24
C LYS A 41 1.58 7.64 14.46
N LYS A 42 2.91 7.57 14.63
CA LYS A 42 3.62 8.26 15.72
C LYS A 42 3.61 9.77 15.57
N SER A 43 3.49 10.29 14.34
CA SER A 43 3.44 11.73 14.12
C SER A 43 2.15 12.38 14.61
N GLY A 44 1.05 11.61 14.72
CA GLY A 44 -0.28 12.17 15.01
C GLY A 44 -0.85 13.03 13.87
N GLU A 45 -0.19 13.07 12.71
CA GLU A 45 -0.70 13.79 11.54
C GLU A 45 -1.88 13.06 10.90
N GLU A 46 -2.86 13.82 10.43
CA GLU A 46 -3.97 13.30 9.65
C GLU A 46 -3.69 13.40 8.16
N LEU A 47 -4.22 12.44 7.39
CA LEU A 47 -4.15 12.52 5.94
C LEU A 47 -5.06 13.65 5.44
N THR A 48 -4.53 14.50 4.56
CA THR A 48 -5.34 15.48 3.83
C THR A 48 -6.30 14.78 2.88
N GLN A 49 -7.32 15.49 2.38
CA GLN A 49 -8.27 14.91 1.42
C GLN A 49 -7.57 14.34 0.18
N VAL A 50 -6.61 15.07 -0.39
CA VAL A 50 -5.81 14.63 -1.53
C VAL A 50 -5.02 13.36 -1.21
N GLN A 51 -4.43 13.28 -0.01
CA GLN A 51 -3.69 12.08 0.41
C GLN A 51 -4.62 10.88 0.63
N LYS A 52 -5.84 11.11 1.15
CA LYS A 52 -6.87 10.08 1.29
C LYS A 52 -7.31 9.52 -0.06
N GLU A 53 -7.49 10.39 -1.06
CA GLU A 53 -7.84 9.98 -2.42
C GLU A 53 -6.70 9.19 -3.08
N LYS A 54 -5.45 9.67 -2.97
CA LYS A 54 -4.27 8.92 -3.41
C LYS A 54 -4.17 7.55 -2.73
N LEU A 55 -4.37 7.49 -1.41
CA LEU A 55 -4.32 6.24 -0.65
C LEU A 55 -5.37 5.26 -1.16
N ARG A 56 -6.59 5.75 -1.43
CA ARG A 56 -7.68 4.94 -1.97
C ARG A 56 -7.32 4.39 -3.35
N ALA A 57 -6.86 5.24 -4.26
CA ALA A 57 -6.48 4.83 -5.62
C ALA A 57 -5.38 3.76 -5.62
N TYR A 58 -4.31 3.97 -4.85
CA TYR A 58 -3.24 2.97 -4.75
C TYR A 58 -3.70 1.68 -4.05
N THR A 59 -4.57 1.78 -3.05
CA THR A 59 -5.13 0.59 -2.38
C THR A 59 -5.99 -0.23 -3.35
N ASP A 60 -6.84 0.42 -4.15
CA ASP A 60 -7.67 -0.25 -5.17
C ASP A 60 -6.80 -0.92 -6.24
N SER A 61 -5.75 -0.25 -6.72
CA SER A 61 -4.78 -0.85 -7.66
C SER A 61 -4.11 -2.10 -7.08
N VAL A 62 -3.66 -2.05 -5.81
CA VAL A 62 -3.05 -3.23 -5.16
C VAL A 62 -4.06 -4.36 -5.00
N VAL A 63 -5.31 -4.06 -4.64
CA VAL A 63 -6.38 -5.06 -4.55
C VAL A 63 -6.63 -5.71 -5.92
N CYS A 64 -6.71 -4.92 -6.98
CA CYS A 64 -6.90 -5.42 -8.34
C CYS A 64 -5.76 -6.35 -8.75
N MET A 65 -4.51 -5.98 -8.48
CA MET A 65 -3.34 -6.82 -8.78
C MET A 65 -3.33 -8.13 -7.98
N LEU A 66 -3.67 -8.06 -6.68
CA LEU A 66 -3.78 -9.26 -5.85
C LEU A 66 -4.88 -10.21 -6.36
N GLN A 67 -6.02 -9.65 -6.80
CA GLN A 67 -7.13 -10.43 -7.36
C GLN A 67 -6.80 -11.03 -8.73
N ALA A 68 -6.01 -10.34 -9.53
CA ALA A 68 -5.47 -10.85 -10.80
C ALA A 68 -4.37 -11.91 -10.61
N GLY A 69 -4.00 -12.22 -9.37
CA GLY A 69 -3.01 -13.26 -9.05
C GLY A 69 -1.56 -12.82 -9.23
N LEU A 70 -1.29 -11.52 -9.33
CA LEU A 70 0.09 -11.02 -9.46
C LEU A 70 0.90 -11.39 -8.22
N ALA A 71 2.18 -11.68 -8.46
CA ALA A 71 3.11 -11.96 -7.40
C ALA A 71 3.44 -10.69 -6.61
N PHE A 72 3.80 -10.88 -5.34
CA PHE A 72 4.13 -9.76 -4.45
C PHE A 72 5.29 -8.89 -4.97
N HIS A 73 6.27 -9.48 -5.66
CA HIS A 73 7.39 -8.72 -6.21
C HIS A 73 6.92 -7.75 -7.30
N GLU A 74 5.97 -8.14 -8.14
CA GLU A 74 5.37 -7.29 -9.18
C GLU A 74 4.60 -6.12 -8.56
N ILE A 75 3.78 -6.41 -7.54
CA ILE A 75 3.03 -5.38 -6.79
C ILE A 75 4.01 -4.40 -6.12
N LYS A 76 5.08 -4.91 -5.52
CA LYS A 76 6.12 -4.10 -4.89
C LYS A 76 6.83 -3.22 -5.91
N GLU A 77 7.15 -3.73 -7.08
CA GLU A 77 7.77 -2.95 -8.16
C GLU A 77 6.82 -1.88 -8.70
N PHE A 78 5.54 -2.19 -8.88
CA PHE A 78 4.52 -1.23 -9.27
C PHE A 78 4.45 -0.05 -8.29
N LEU A 79 4.37 -0.34 -6.98
CA LEU A 79 4.32 0.68 -5.95
C LEU A 79 5.62 1.53 -5.91
N LYS A 80 6.78 0.90 -6.07
CA LYS A 80 8.06 1.63 -6.13
C LYS A 80 8.17 2.54 -7.36
N LYS A 81 7.76 2.07 -8.53
CA LYS A 81 7.78 2.87 -9.77
C LYS A 81 6.80 4.04 -9.69
N SER A 82 5.65 3.84 -9.06
CA SER A 82 4.68 4.89 -8.80
C SER A 82 5.25 5.97 -7.86
N ASN A 83 6.09 5.57 -6.90
CA ASN A 83 6.73 6.50 -5.96
C ASN A 83 7.86 7.30 -6.59
N ALA A 84 8.58 6.72 -7.56
CA ALA A 84 9.66 7.40 -8.27
C ALA A 84 9.16 8.45 -9.30
N ARG A 85 7.84 8.46 -9.61
CA ARG A 85 7.20 9.37 -10.56
C ARG A 85 6.34 10.45 -9.89
N ALA A 86 6.14 10.37 -8.58
CA ALA A 86 5.30 11.28 -7.79
C ALA A 86 6.14 12.36 -7.11
#